data_AF-A0A9P5S3H5-F1
#
_entry.id   AF-A0A9P5S3H5-F1
#
_cell.length_a   1.000
_cell.length_b   1.000
_cell.length_c   1.000
_cell.angle_alpha   90.00
_cell.angle_beta   90.00
_cell.angle_gamma   90.00
#
_symmetry.space_group_name_H-M   'P 1'
#
loop_
_entity.id
_entity.type
_entity.pdbx_description
1 polymer ?
#
loop_
_entity_poly.entity_id
_entity_poly.type
_entity_poly.pdbx_seq_one_letter_code
_entity_poly.pdbx_strand_id
1 'polypeptide(L)'
;MRPTTELVRIWTEALVPVCNNSKSHASQELKWLLQHAKHQSRPSLAAGSVATGGGGKGGSLSEKEVELMQGYVDERVKTRKPLQYILGTQPFMDLEILTRPPTLIPRWETEEWTARLATTLKSNPLIFRQRHQQQITSTTLPPRFNILDICSGSGCIPLGLASALPLGSSRLFGVDIHPKAVQLARENAAHNQALLNQNLVSFYQADLLAPNAVDQFLSWLEDDHGSCGVNSTGKGQERYNLIISNPPYIAHSEYESLEPEVAQWEDPKALLADREGLVFYPRIAHMAMELLHRQPADSRSSSSSSSSSSPTSSSSSSPSSVPPSVVVEDQNSKRLTRELDPRTLERIDSLDHDEQQYHSDNSNSNHNSDNSRRAQENEEAAEDEDVERTWRNGPELDRVKIPELVFEIGGDHQVDFVSAAVRQAGFRRVQVWKDLADRARCIVGAR
;
A
#
# COMPACT_ATOMS: atom_id res chain seq x y z
N MET A 1 -10.29 -41.59 22.25
CA MET A 1 -9.87 -40.49 21.35
C MET A 1 -9.45 -41.07 20.01
N ARG A 2 -9.82 -40.42 18.90
CA ARG A 2 -9.30 -40.81 17.58
C ARG A 2 -7.79 -40.51 17.50
N PRO A 3 -6.98 -41.32 16.79
CA PRO A 3 -5.59 -40.99 16.53
C PRO A 3 -5.47 -39.61 15.86
N THR A 4 -4.43 -38.84 16.20
CA THR A 4 -4.21 -37.49 15.65
C THR A 4 -4.15 -37.51 14.12
N THR A 5 -3.56 -38.53 13.53
CA THR A 5 -3.50 -38.72 12.06
C THR A 5 -4.89 -38.89 11.43
N GLU A 6 -5.83 -39.54 12.12
CA GLU A 6 -7.19 -39.70 11.64
C GLU A 6 -7.96 -38.36 11.70
N LEU A 7 -7.82 -37.62 12.80
CA LEU A 7 -8.45 -36.29 12.96
C LEU A 7 -7.95 -35.30 11.90
N VAL A 8 -6.64 -35.24 11.67
CA VAL A 8 -6.04 -34.41 10.62
C VAL A 8 -6.66 -34.74 9.26
N ARG A 9 -6.77 -36.03 8.91
CA ARG A 9 -7.40 -36.46 7.66
C ARG A 9 -8.85 -35.98 7.56
N ILE A 10 -9.65 -36.15 8.62
CA ILE A 10 -11.06 -35.75 8.63
C ILE A 10 -11.21 -34.24 8.42
N TRP A 11 -10.45 -33.44 9.16
CA TRP A 11 -10.52 -31.99 9.06
C TRP A 11 -10.01 -31.48 7.70
N THR A 12 -8.94 -32.07 7.15
CA THR A 12 -8.49 -31.72 5.80
C THR A 12 -9.59 -31.97 4.78
N GLU A 13 -10.21 -33.15 4.77
CA GLU A 13 -11.29 -33.48 3.82
C GLU A 13 -12.51 -32.55 4.00
N ALA A 14 -12.84 -32.16 5.23
CA ALA A 14 -13.90 -31.20 5.50
C ALA A 14 -13.63 -29.80 4.94
N LEU A 15 -12.35 -29.38 4.92
CA LEU A 15 -11.94 -28.07 4.42
C LEU A 15 -11.82 -28.01 2.88
N VAL A 16 -11.70 -29.14 2.18
CA VAL A 16 -11.53 -29.16 0.72
C VAL A 16 -12.57 -28.31 -0.04
N PRO A 17 -13.89 -28.42 0.23
CA PRO A 17 -14.88 -27.64 -0.50
C PRO A 17 -14.73 -26.13 -0.31
N VAL A 18 -14.27 -25.71 0.87
CA VAL A 18 -14.13 -24.30 1.21
C VAL A 18 -12.80 -23.68 0.80
N CYS A 19 -11.85 -24.51 0.39
CA CYS A 19 -10.54 -24.13 -0.12
C CYS A 19 -10.45 -24.34 -1.65
N ASN A 20 -11.49 -23.95 -2.38
CA ASN A 20 -11.57 -24.06 -3.84
C ASN A 20 -11.36 -25.49 -4.37
N ASN A 21 -11.86 -26.49 -3.64
CA ASN A 21 -11.69 -27.91 -3.92
C ASN A 21 -10.21 -28.36 -4.00
N SER A 22 -9.28 -27.58 -3.44
CA SER A 22 -7.85 -27.89 -3.41
C SER A 22 -7.46 -28.54 -2.09
N LYS A 23 -7.07 -29.82 -2.16
CA LYS A 23 -6.55 -30.55 -1.00
C LYS A 23 -5.24 -29.96 -0.47
N SER A 24 -4.43 -29.36 -1.36
CA SER A 24 -3.20 -28.66 -0.96
C SER A 24 -3.53 -27.43 -0.11
N HIS A 25 -4.46 -26.59 -0.56
CA HIS A 25 -4.89 -25.41 0.18
C HIS A 25 -5.56 -25.78 1.51
N ALA A 26 -6.46 -26.76 1.51
CA ALA A 26 -7.09 -27.27 2.74
C ALA A 26 -6.07 -27.80 3.74
N SER A 27 -5.04 -28.50 3.27
CA SER A 27 -3.95 -28.97 4.13
C SER A 27 -3.12 -27.82 4.70
N GLN A 28 -2.94 -26.74 3.94
CA GLN A 28 -2.22 -25.56 4.40
C GLN A 28 -3.03 -24.73 5.42
N GLU A 29 -4.32 -24.48 5.15
CA GLU A 29 -5.21 -23.84 6.13
C GLU A 29 -5.24 -24.63 7.44
N LEU A 30 -5.34 -25.96 7.36
CA LEU A 30 -5.35 -26.81 8.55
C LEU A 30 -4.06 -26.67 9.38
N LYS A 31 -2.89 -26.54 8.75
CA LYS A 31 -1.63 -26.32 9.48
C LYS A 31 -1.66 -25.02 10.28
N TRP A 32 -2.17 -23.94 9.67
CA TRP A 32 -2.29 -22.64 10.35
C TRP A 32 -3.29 -22.72 11.50
N LEU A 33 -4.46 -23.34 11.31
CA LEU A 33 -5.44 -23.56 12.37
C LEU A 33 -4.86 -24.41 13.52
N LEU A 34 -4.10 -25.47 13.22
CA LEU A 34 -3.45 -26.30 14.22
C LEU A 34 -2.40 -25.52 15.02
N GLN A 35 -1.61 -24.69 14.36
CA GLN A 35 -0.67 -23.81 15.03
C GLN A 35 -1.40 -22.83 15.93
N HIS A 36 -2.47 -22.21 15.44
CA HIS A 36 -3.28 -21.28 16.22
C HIS A 36 -3.92 -21.96 17.44
N ALA A 37 -4.50 -23.15 17.29
CA ALA A 37 -5.07 -23.93 18.39
C ALA A 37 -4.02 -24.24 19.48
N LYS A 38 -2.79 -24.58 19.09
CA LYS A 38 -1.67 -24.80 20.03
C LYS A 38 -1.25 -23.54 20.77
N HIS A 39 -1.31 -22.37 20.12
CA HIS A 39 -1.03 -21.10 20.78
C HIS A 39 -2.13 -20.75 21.79
N GLN A 40 -3.41 -20.94 21.44
CA GLN A 40 -4.56 -20.66 22.33
C GLN A 40 -4.74 -21.71 23.45
N SER A 41 -4.24 -22.93 23.25
CA SER A 41 -4.31 -23.98 24.25
C SER A 41 -3.38 -23.72 25.44
N ARG A 42 -2.24 -23.07 25.19
CA ARG A 42 -1.22 -22.75 26.20
C ARG A 42 -1.80 -21.89 27.32
N PRO A 43 -1.46 -22.19 28.59
CA PRO A 43 -1.78 -21.29 29.70
C PRO A 43 -1.17 -19.91 29.45
N SER A 44 -1.94 -18.85 29.66
CA SER A 44 -1.39 -17.49 29.66
C SER A 44 -0.28 -17.42 30.70
N LEU A 45 0.98 -17.31 30.27
CA LEU A 45 2.12 -17.11 31.15
C LEU A 45 1.91 -15.77 31.86
N ALA A 46 1.50 -15.80 33.12
CA ALA A 46 1.75 -14.68 34.01
C ALA A 46 3.27 -14.41 34.00
N ALA A 47 3.65 -13.14 33.89
CA ALA A 47 5.02 -12.69 33.73
C ALA A 47 6.00 -13.41 34.69
N GLY A 48 7.03 -14.05 34.12
CA GLY A 48 8.18 -14.54 34.89
C GLY A 48 8.38 -16.05 34.90
N SER A 49 8.49 -16.71 33.75
CA SER A 49 9.39 -17.87 33.65
C SER A 49 9.77 -18.14 32.19
N VAL A 50 11.06 -18.08 31.90
CA VAL A 50 11.63 -18.50 30.62
C VAL A 50 11.55 -20.03 30.58
N ALA A 51 10.51 -20.57 29.95
CA ALA A 51 10.47 -21.99 29.61
C ALA A 51 11.32 -22.22 28.36
N THR A 52 12.46 -22.87 28.54
CA THR A 52 13.28 -23.39 27.45
C THR A 52 12.47 -24.42 26.66
N GLY A 53 12.18 -24.08 25.41
CA GLY A 53 11.32 -24.86 24.52
C GLY A 53 11.97 -26.18 24.11
N GLY A 54 11.51 -27.28 24.70
CA GLY A 54 11.71 -28.62 24.16
C GLY A 54 10.85 -28.82 22.91
N GLY A 55 11.50 -28.92 21.75
CA GLY A 55 10.89 -29.32 20.48
C GLY A 55 10.40 -30.76 20.53
N GLY A 56 9.13 -30.95 20.86
CA GLY A 56 8.45 -32.25 20.77
C GLY A 56 8.07 -32.57 19.32
N LYS A 57 8.87 -33.40 18.65
CA LYS A 57 8.48 -34.13 17.44
C LYS A 57 7.25 -35.00 17.73
N GLY A 58 6.15 -34.80 16.98
CA GLY A 58 5.11 -35.81 16.76
C GLY A 58 4.19 -36.18 17.94
N GLY A 59 3.82 -35.24 18.83
CA GLY A 59 2.91 -35.50 19.94
C GLY A 59 1.41 -35.49 19.56
N SER A 60 0.62 -36.35 20.21
CA SER A 60 -0.85 -36.35 20.15
C SER A 60 -1.43 -34.99 20.57
N LEU A 61 -2.52 -34.55 19.93
CA LEU A 61 -3.27 -33.36 20.35
C LEU A 61 -3.92 -33.57 21.72
N SER A 62 -3.95 -32.50 22.54
CA SER A 62 -4.71 -32.44 23.80
C SER A 62 -6.21 -32.26 23.56
N GLU A 63 -7.04 -32.53 24.58
CA GLU A 63 -8.50 -32.35 24.49
C GLU A 63 -8.89 -30.93 24.09
N LYS A 64 -8.27 -29.93 24.73
CA LYS A 64 -8.51 -28.51 24.45
C LYS A 64 -8.13 -28.15 23.01
N GLU A 65 -7.02 -28.69 22.48
CA GLU A 65 -6.62 -28.45 21.09
C GLU A 65 -7.60 -29.09 20.10
N VAL A 66 -8.09 -30.29 20.39
CA VAL A 66 -9.11 -30.96 19.56
C VAL A 66 -10.42 -30.19 19.56
N GLU A 67 -10.85 -29.67 20.71
CA GLU A 67 -12.06 -28.85 20.84
C GLU A 67 -11.94 -27.55 20.03
N LEU A 68 -10.84 -26.81 20.20
CA LEU A 68 -10.55 -25.59 19.44
C LEU A 68 -10.52 -25.86 17.93
N MET A 69 -9.81 -26.91 17.51
CA MET A 69 -9.73 -27.29 16.09
C MET A 69 -11.10 -27.63 15.50
N GLN A 70 -11.92 -28.38 16.23
CA GLN A 70 -13.26 -28.69 15.77
C GLN A 70 -14.11 -27.42 15.63
N GLY A 71 -14.00 -26.49 16.58
CA GLY A 71 -14.66 -25.19 16.50
C GLY A 71 -14.23 -24.37 15.28
N TYR A 72 -12.92 -24.28 15.02
CA TYR A 72 -12.39 -23.52 13.88
C TYR A 72 -12.79 -24.13 12.53
N VAL A 73 -12.72 -25.45 12.39
CA VAL A 73 -13.15 -26.15 11.17
C VAL A 73 -14.65 -25.95 10.97
N ASP A 74 -15.44 -26.02 12.04
CA ASP A 74 -16.88 -25.78 11.99
C ASP A 74 -17.20 -24.34 11.55
N GLU A 75 -16.53 -23.32 12.10
CA GLU A 75 -16.69 -21.94 11.63
C GLU A 75 -16.32 -21.80 10.15
N ARG A 76 -15.18 -22.35 9.73
CA ARG A 76 -14.69 -22.24 8.35
C ARG A 76 -15.65 -22.91 7.34
N VAL A 77 -16.16 -24.10 7.68
CA VAL A 77 -16.97 -24.92 6.77
C VAL A 77 -18.45 -24.54 6.81
N LYS A 78 -19.03 -24.34 8.01
CA LYS A 78 -20.48 -24.14 8.16
C LYS A 78 -20.92 -22.71 7.89
N THR A 79 -20.09 -21.73 8.26
CA THR A 79 -20.43 -20.30 8.14
C THR A 79 -19.59 -19.55 7.12
N ARG A 80 -18.65 -20.23 6.46
CA ARG A 80 -17.72 -19.63 5.49
C ARG A 80 -16.91 -18.48 6.10
N LYS A 81 -16.67 -18.50 7.42
CA LYS A 81 -15.87 -17.46 8.09
C LYS A 81 -14.46 -17.41 7.50
N PRO A 82 -13.96 -16.24 7.08
CA PRO A 82 -12.59 -16.09 6.59
C PRO A 82 -11.58 -16.66 7.56
N LEU A 83 -10.57 -17.36 7.04
CA LEU A 83 -9.50 -17.93 7.85
C LEU A 83 -8.86 -16.88 8.75
N GLN A 84 -8.59 -15.69 8.21
CA GLN A 84 -7.94 -14.59 8.93
C GLN A 84 -8.75 -14.15 10.15
N TYR A 85 -10.08 -14.12 10.04
CA TYR A 85 -10.95 -13.82 11.19
C TYR A 85 -11.01 -14.95 12.22
N ILE A 86 -10.72 -16.19 11.83
CA ILE A 86 -10.53 -17.30 12.77
C ILE A 86 -9.17 -17.18 13.47
N LEU A 87 -8.11 -16.87 12.70
CA LEU A 87 -6.76 -16.68 13.22
C LEU A 87 -6.60 -15.38 14.05
N GLY A 88 -7.45 -14.38 13.78
CA GLY A 88 -7.40 -13.04 14.36
C GLY A 88 -6.34 -12.13 13.74
N THR A 89 -5.54 -12.61 12.78
CA THR A 89 -4.43 -11.86 12.17
C THR A 89 -4.25 -12.18 10.68
N GLN A 90 -3.58 -11.28 9.97
CA GLN A 90 -3.14 -11.41 8.58
C GLN A 90 -1.75 -10.75 8.46
N PRO A 91 -0.73 -11.43 7.90
CA PRO A 91 0.55 -10.80 7.61
C PRO A 91 0.37 -9.70 6.55
N PHE A 92 1.14 -8.63 6.69
CA PHE A 92 1.25 -7.56 5.71
C PHE A 92 2.64 -6.93 5.82
N MET A 93 3.50 -7.19 4.84
CA MET A 93 4.95 -6.93 4.92
C MET A 93 5.52 -7.62 6.18
N ASP A 94 6.41 -6.95 6.92
CA ASP A 94 6.98 -7.48 8.16
C ASP A 94 6.03 -7.37 9.37
N LEU A 95 4.76 -6.98 9.16
CA LEU A 95 3.79 -6.72 10.22
C LEU A 95 2.77 -7.84 10.37
N GLU A 96 2.29 -8.01 11.60
CA GLU A 96 1.11 -8.81 11.90
C GLU A 96 -0.08 -7.87 12.08
N ILE A 97 -1.02 -7.87 11.13
CA ILE A 97 -2.21 -7.02 11.19
C ILE A 97 -3.33 -7.81 11.87
N LEU A 98 -3.81 -7.35 13.01
CA LEU A 98 -5.02 -7.86 13.66
C LEU A 98 -6.20 -7.69 12.70
N THR A 99 -7.04 -8.72 12.60
CA THR A 99 -8.24 -8.73 11.75
C THR A 99 -9.46 -9.16 12.55
N ARG A 100 -10.60 -8.51 12.28
CA ARG A 100 -11.90 -8.91 12.81
C ARG A 100 -13.04 -8.35 11.96
N PRO A 101 -14.21 -9.02 11.92
CA PRO A 101 -15.38 -8.47 11.24
C PRO A 101 -15.81 -7.11 11.82
N PRO A 102 -16.31 -6.18 10.99
CA PRO A 102 -16.53 -6.32 9.54
C PRO A 102 -15.38 -5.69 8.71
N THR A 103 -14.19 -5.48 9.28
CA THR A 103 -13.15 -4.69 8.59
C THR A 103 -12.48 -5.50 7.49
N LEU A 104 -12.33 -4.93 6.29
CA LEU A 104 -11.64 -5.55 5.14
C LEU A 104 -10.32 -6.20 5.56
N ILE A 105 -10.13 -7.47 5.18
CA ILE A 105 -8.87 -8.18 5.39
C ILE A 105 -7.83 -7.66 4.39
N PRO A 106 -6.62 -7.27 4.81
CA PRO A 106 -5.55 -6.84 3.90
C PRO A 106 -5.31 -7.89 2.80
N ARG A 107 -5.27 -7.44 1.54
CA ARG A 107 -5.06 -8.29 0.36
C ARG A 107 -3.58 -8.31 -0.02
N TRP A 108 -3.15 -9.42 -0.63
CA TRP A 108 -1.75 -9.59 -1.05
C TRP A 108 -1.37 -8.62 -2.17
N GLU A 109 -2.33 -8.26 -3.04
CA GLU A 109 -2.13 -7.24 -4.06
C GLU A 109 -1.78 -5.89 -3.42
N THR A 110 -2.49 -5.53 -2.35
CA THR A 110 -2.24 -4.30 -1.59
C THR A 110 -0.85 -4.30 -0.96
N GLU A 111 -0.43 -5.45 -0.43
CA GLU A 111 0.90 -5.64 0.15
C GLU A 111 2.01 -5.45 -0.90
N GLU A 112 1.86 -6.07 -2.07
CA GLU A 112 2.85 -6.03 -3.16
C GLU A 112 3.14 -4.59 -3.60
N TRP A 113 2.10 -3.81 -3.94
CA TRP A 113 2.32 -2.44 -4.39
C TRP A 113 2.74 -1.51 -3.26
N THR A 114 2.33 -1.77 -2.00
CA THR A 114 2.79 -0.99 -0.84
C THR A 114 4.29 -1.19 -0.63
N ALA A 115 4.79 -2.42 -0.75
CA ALA A 115 6.23 -2.71 -0.70
C ALA A 115 6.98 -2.02 -1.85
N ARG A 116 6.44 -2.05 -3.08
CA ARG A 116 6.99 -1.31 -4.23
C ARG A 116 7.04 0.20 -3.98
N LEU A 117 5.99 0.77 -3.38
CA LEU A 117 5.93 2.19 -3.03
C LEU A 117 6.99 2.54 -1.98
N ALA A 118 7.14 1.73 -0.91
CA ALA A 118 8.17 1.94 0.10
C ALA A 118 9.58 1.95 -0.51
N THR A 119 9.89 1.01 -1.40
CA THR A 119 11.16 0.97 -2.14
C THR A 119 11.34 2.21 -3.01
N THR A 120 10.31 2.60 -3.76
CA THR A 120 10.33 3.80 -4.62
C THR A 120 10.61 5.07 -3.81
N LEU A 121 10.01 5.21 -2.63
CA LEU A 121 10.22 6.36 -1.75
C LEU A 121 11.62 6.36 -1.13
N LYS A 122 12.11 5.20 -0.67
CA LYS A 122 13.45 5.05 -0.08
C LYS A 122 14.57 5.37 -1.08
N SER A 123 14.47 4.84 -2.29
CA SER A 123 15.49 5.02 -3.33
C SER A 123 15.49 6.43 -3.93
N ASN A 124 14.56 7.30 -3.55
CA ASN A 124 14.51 8.67 -4.07
C ASN A 124 15.37 9.62 -3.23
N PRO A 125 16.52 10.08 -3.74
CA PRO A 125 17.44 10.93 -2.99
C PRO A 125 16.82 12.27 -2.57
N LEU A 126 15.73 12.72 -3.21
CA LEU A 126 15.09 14.00 -2.89
C LEU A 126 14.16 13.93 -1.67
N ILE A 127 13.75 12.72 -1.25
CA ILE A 127 12.76 12.56 -0.17
C ILE A 127 13.45 12.54 1.20
N PHE A 128 14.51 11.75 1.36
CA PHE A 128 15.09 11.49 2.69
C PHE A 128 16.56 11.95 2.87
N ARG A 129 17.28 12.42 1.82
CA ARG A 129 18.69 12.91 1.95
C ARG A 129 18.90 13.98 3.00
N GLN A 130 17.96 14.92 3.13
CA GLN A 130 18.15 16.06 4.04
C GLN A 130 18.26 15.65 5.51
N ARG A 131 17.82 14.44 5.90
CA ARG A 131 17.97 13.96 7.30
C ARG A 131 19.36 13.44 7.62
N HIS A 132 20.05 12.78 6.68
CA HIS A 132 21.40 12.23 6.91
C HIS A 132 22.48 13.32 6.90
N GLN A 133 22.37 14.35 6.04
CA GLN A 133 23.40 15.40 5.93
C GLN A 133 23.30 16.53 6.97
N GLN A 134 22.13 16.76 7.58
CA GLN A 134 21.91 17.94 8.45
C GLN A 134 22.08 17.68 9.96
N GLN A 135 22.54 16.49 10.38
CA GLN A 135 22.80 16.21 11.79
C GLN A 135 23.95 17.05 12.40
N ILE A 136 24.68 17.87 11.62
CA ILE A 136 25.90 18.54 12.10
C ILE A 136 25.76 20.06 12.31
N THR A 137 24.71 20.75 11.82
CA THR A 137 24.71 22.25 11.89
C THR A 137 23.40 22.98 12.21
N SER A 138 22.24 22.31 12.29
CA SER A 138 20.95 22.99 12.53
C SER A 138 20.20 22.46 13.75
N THR A 139 19.70 23.35 14.60
CA THR A 139 18.85 23.06 15.77
C THR A 139 17.43 22.61 15.41
N THR A 140 17.08 22.56 14.13
CA THR A 140 15.77 22.12 13.65
C THR A 140 15.89 20.85 12.80
N LEU A 141 15.26 19.77 13.24
CA LEU A 141 15.10 18.56 12.42
C LEU A 141 14.38 18.92 11.10
N PRO A 142 14.77 18.32 9.96
CA PRO A 142 14.07 18.52 8.69
C PRO A 142 12.59 18.09 8.78
N PRO A 143 11.70 18.71 7.99
CA PRO A 143 10.28 18.39 7.98
C PRO A 143 10.06 16.92 7.65
N ARG A 144 9.08 16.27 8.29
CA ARG A 144 8.74 14.86 8.00
C ARG A 144 8.00 14.76 6.66
N PHE A 145 8.12 13.61 6.03
CA PHE A 145 7.32 13.30 4.84
C PHE A 145 5.90 12.91 5.28
N ASN A 146 4.92 13.74 4.92
CA ASN A 146 3.53 13.60 5.34
C ASN A 146 2.75 12.74 4.32
N ILE A 147 2.20 11.61 4.76
CA ILE A 147 1.46 10.66 3.92
C ILE A 147 0.03 10.54 4.44
N LEU A 148 -0.97 10.78 3.59
CA LEU A 148 -2.37 10.54 3.90
C LEU A 148 -2.87 9.29 3.19
N ASP A 149 -3.43 8.35 3.93
CA ASP A 149 -4.11 7.15 3.43
C ASP A 149 -5.62 7.27 3.66
N ILE A 150 -6.38 7.36 2.57
CA ILE A 150 -7.84 7.53 2.57
C ILE A 150 -8.51 6.17 2.37
N CYS A 151 -9.51 5.87 3.22
CA CYS A 151 -10.15 4.55 3.33
C CYS A 151 -9.19 3.51 3.93
N SER A 152 -8.56 3.86 5.06
CA SER A 152 -7.42 3.14 5.61
C SER A 152 -7.77 1.75 6.17
N GLY A 153 -9.04 1.47 6.47
CA GLY A 153 -9.47 0.16 6.96
C GLY A 153 -8.74 -0.26 8.24
N SER A 154 -8.02 -1.37 8.18
CA SER A 154 -7.20 -1.88 9.29
C SER A 154 -5.89 -1.11 9.52
N GLY A 155 -5.59 -0.10 8.68
CA GLY A 155 -4.36 0.68 8.71
C GLY A 155 -3.14 -0.01 8.12
N CYS A 156 -3.32 -1.09 7.34
CA CYS A 156 -2.18 -1.90 6.87
C CYS A 156 -1.20 -1.11 5.99
N ILE A 157 -1.70 -0.26 5.08
CA ILE A 157 -0.86 0.55 4.18
C ILE A 157 0.03 1.54 4.99
N PRO A 158 -0.51 2.45 5.82
CA PRO A 158 0.32 3.38 6.56
C PRO A 158 1.20 2.68 7.59
N LEU A 159 0.77 1.57 8.20
CA LEU A 159 1.64 0.83 9.11
C LEU A 159 2.81 0.17 8.36
N GLY A 160 2.56 -0.48 7.22
CA GLY A 160 3.59 -1.10 6.39
C GLY A 160 4.59 -0.08 5.82
N LEU A 161 4.10 1.10 5.42
CA LEU A 161 4.99 2.20 5.03
C LEU A 161 5.80 2.70 6.24
N ALA A 162 5.18 2.87 7.41
CA ALA A 162 5.88 3.31 8.62
C ALA A 162 7.00 2.33 9.04
N SER A 163 6.80 1.02 8.89
CA SER A 163 7.84 0.02 9.18
C SER A 163 8.92 -0.08 8.12
N ALA A 164 8.62 0.26 6.86
CA ALA A 164 9.57 0.14 5.76
C ALA A 164 10.37 1.41 5.49
N LEU A 165 9.88 2.59 5.89
CA LEU A 165 10.51 3.89 5.67
C LEU A 165 11.56 4.22 6.75
N PRO A 166 12.55 5.10 6.45
CA PRO A 166 13.66 5.40 7.36
C PRO A 166 13.20 5.95 8.72
N LEU A 167 14.06 5.81 9.73
CA LEU A 167 13.75 6.12 11.12
C LEU A 167 13.30 7.57 11.32
N GLY A 168 12.10 7.75 11.91
CA GLY A 168 11.53 9.06 12.26
C GLY A 168 11.38 10.02 11.08
N SER A 169 11.38 9.51 9.86
CA SER A 169 11.40 10.29 8.62
C SER A 169 10.03 10.78 8.17
N SER A 170 8.97 10.09 8.61
CA SER A 170 7.63 10.21 8.03
C SER A 170 6.55 10.36 9.10
N ARG A 171 5.46 11.02 8.71
CA ARG A 171 4.22 11.13 9.47
C ARG A 171 3.08 10.63 8.60
N LEU A 172 2.38 9.61 9.06
CA LEU A 172 1.37 8.89 8.31
C LEU A 172 0.01 9.05 8.99
N PHE A 173 -0.99 9.33 8.18
CA PHE A 173 -2.35 9.63 8.61
C PHE A 173 -3.28 8.66 7.90
N GLY A 174 -3.96 7.79 8.63
CA GLY A 174 -5.03 6.98 8.08
C GLY A 174 -6.38 7.60 8.39
N VAL A 175 -7.27 7.64 7.41
CA VAL A 175 -8.66 8.08 7.60
C VAL A 175 -9.63 7.02 7.11
N ASP A 176 -10.68 6.78 7.90
CA ASP A 176 -11.78 5.89 7.53
C ASP A 176 -13.11 6.43 8.05
N ILE A 177 -14.21 6.15 7.35
CA ILE A 177 -15.56 6.54 7.77
C ILE A 177 -16.08 5.65 8.90
N HIS A 178 -15.66 4.38 8.92
CA HIS A 178 -16.19 3.36 9.80
C HIS A 178 -15.44 3.36 11.16
N PRO A 179 -16.12 3.61 12.29
CA PRO A 179 -15.45 3.76 13.59
C PRO A 179 -14.73 2.48 14.04
N LYS A 180 -15.25 1.29 13.70
CA LYS A 180 -14.56 0.02 14.03
C LYS A 180 -13.27 -0.18 13.23
N ALA A 181 -13.19 0.35 12.01
CA ALA A 181 -11.98 0.28 11.19
C ALA A 181 -10.89 1.16 11.80
N VAL A 182 -11.23 2.42 12.12
CA VAL A 182 -10.34 3.35 12.83
C VAL A 182 -9.86 2.77 14.18
N GLN A 183 -10.76 2.14 14.95
CA GLN A 183 -10.38 1.48 16.19
C GLN A 183 -9.38 0.34 15.93
N LEU A 184 -9.67 -0.54 14.96
CA LEU A 184 -8.77 -1.64 14.61
C LEU A 184 -7.40 -1.12 14.15
N ALA A 185 -7.35 -0.06 13.35
CA ALA A 185 -6.11 0.56 12.90
C ALA A 185 -5.26 1.10 14.05
N ARG A 186 -5.87 1.71 15.06
CA ARG A 186 -5.17 2.14 16.29
C ARG A 186 -4.65 0.97 17.10
N GLU A 187 -5.43 -0.10 17.22
CA GLU A 187 -5.00 -1.33 17.89
C GLU A 187 -3.84 -2.00 17.12
N ASN A 188 -3.85 -1.98 15.79
CA ASN A 188 -2.75 -2.44 14.95
C ASN A 188 -1.48 -1.61 15.08
N ALA A 189 -1.62 -0.28 15.20
CA ALA A 189 -0.48 0.60 15.49
C ALA A 189 0.17 0.23 16.82
N ALA A 190 -0.64 0.05 17.87
CA ALA A 190 -0.15 -0.35 19.18
C ALA A 190 0.49 -1.75 19.16
N HIS A 191 -0.13 -2.72 18.45
CA HIS A 191 0.39 -4.08 18.30
C HIS A 191 1.77 -4.12 17.62
N ASN A 192 1.98 -3.27 16.62
CA ASN A 192 3.18 -3.25 15.80
C ASN A 192 4.17 -2.12 16.14
N GLN A 193 3.96 -1.37 17.23
CA GLN A 193 4.67 -0.12 17.53
C GLN A 193 6.21 -0.25 17.49
N ALA A 194 6.75 -1.39 17.92
CA ALA A 194 8.19 -1.65 17.94
C ALA A 194 8.82 -1.74 16.52
N LEU A 195 8.01 -2.00 15.50
CA LEU A 195 8.43 -2.19 14.11
C LEU A 195 8.25 -0.93 13.24
N LEU A 196 7.65 0.14 13.76
CA LEU A 196 7.27 1.32 12.95
C LEU A 196 8.40 2.35 12.76
N ASN A 197 9.67 1.98 12.99
CA ASN A 197 10.85 2.85 12.82
C ASN A 197 10.71 4.26 13.44
N GLN A 198 10.01 4.42 14.56
CA GLN A 198 9.72 5.73 15.17
C GLN A 198 9.01 6.73 14.23
N ASN A 199 8.45 6.26 13.12
CA ASN A 199 7.57 7.05 12.26
C ASN A 199 6.26 7.28 13.00
N LEU A 200 5.69 8.47 12.83
CA LEU A 200 4.47 8.85 13.52
C LEU A 200 3.29 8.35 12.71
N VAL A 201 2.38 7.60 13.33
CA VAL A 201 1.17 7.10 12.67
C VAL A 201 -0.04 7.52 13.49
N SER A 202 -1.08 8.04 12.84
CA SER A 202 -2.32 8.48 13.49
C SER A 202 -3.52 8.13 12.64
N PHE A 203 -4.62 7.77 13.29
CA PHE A 203 -5.86 7.35 12.62
C PHE A 203 -7.05 8.19 13.05
N TYR A 204 -7.83 8.66 12.09
CA TYR A 204 -8.95 9.57 12.27
C TYR A 204 -10.23 9.01 11.64
N GLN A 205 -11.36 9.32 12.28
CA GLN A 205 -12.66 9.06 11.69
C GLN A 205 -13.12 10.32 10.95
N ALA A 206 -13.43 10.19 9.66
CA ALA A 206 -14.01 11.28 8.87
C ALA A 206 -14.75 10.75 7.63
N ASP A 207 -15.66 11.56 7.10
CA ASP A 207 -16.35 11.27 5.85
C ASP A 207 -15.68 12.04 4.71
N LEU A 208 -15.12 11.30 3.76
CA LEU A 208 -14.47 11.82 2.54
C LEU A 208 -15.41 12.71 1.69
N LEU A 209 -16.71 12.42 1.73
CA LEU A 209 -17.72 13.14 0.96
C LEU A 209 -18.24 14.38 1.69
N ALA A 210 -17.82 14.60 2.95
CA ALA A 210 -18.22 15.78 3.69
C ALA A 210 -17.67 17.07 3.01
N PRO A 211 -18.46 18.16 2.99
CA PRO A 211 -18.02 19.43 2.39
C PRO A 211 -16.72 19.99 3.01
N ASN A 212 -16.50 19.76 4.31
CA ASN A 212 -15.35 20.23 5.08
C ASN A 212 -14.22 19.19 5.18
N ALA A 213 -14.25 18.10 4.41
CA ALA A 213 -13.25 17.03 4.51
C ALA A 213 -11.82 17.54 4.29
N VAL A 214 -11.60 18.44 3.32
CA VAL A 214 -10.28 19.03 3.05
C VAL A 214 -9.76 19.80 4.27
N ASP A 215 -10.57 20.69 4.84
CA ASP A 215 -10.18 21.49 6.02
C ASP A 215 -9.88 20.59 7.23
N GLN A 216 -10.69 19.55 7.42
CA GLN A 216 -10.47 18.57 8.49
C GLN A 216 -9.15 17.82 8.32
N PHE A 217 -8.79 17.43 7.10
CA PHE A 217 -7.54 16.69 6.87
C PHE A 217 -6.34 17.62 7.07
N LEU A 218 -6.44 18.88 6.63
CA LEU A 218 -5.39 19.87 6.84
C LEU A 218 -5.17 20.20 8.31
N SER A 219 -6.21 20.22 9.15
CA SER A 219 -6.06 20.55 10.57
C SER A 219 -5.19 19.54 11.32
N TRP A 220 -5.18 18.27 10.90
CA TRP A 220 -4.35 17.25 11.55
C TRP A 220 -2.85 17.51 11.40
N LEU A 221 -2.44 18.25 10.37
CA LEU A 221 -1.05 18.63 10.22
C LEU A 221 -0.62 19.60 11.33
N GLU A 222 -1.53 20.44 11.82
CA GLU A 222 -1.27 21.48 12.82
C GLU A 222 -1.21 20.94 14.26
N ASP A 223 -1.91 19.83 14.55
CA ASP A 223 -2.16 19.32 15.91
C ASP A 223 -0.96 18.70 16.65
N ASP A 224 0.23 18.57 16.04
CA ASP A 224 1.41 17.90 16.66
C ASP A 224 2.54 18.87 17.08
N HIS A 225 2.30 20.19 17.06
CA HIS A 225 3.21 21.17 17.64
C HIS A 225 3.12 21.18 19.18
N GLY A 226 3.55 20.08 19.82
CA GLY A 226 3.87 20.07 21.23
C GLY A 226 5.03 21.05 21.54
N SER A 227 4.70 22.18 22.17
CA SER A 227 5.60 22.97 23.02
C SER A 227 6.93 23.45 22.41
N CYS A 228 6.90 24.22 21.34
CA CYS A 228 7.85 25.32 21.18
C CYS A 228 7.11 26.56 20.67
N GLY A 229 6.79 27.45 21.62
CA GLY A 229 6.16 28.73 21.32
C GLY A 229 7.04 29.54 20.38
N VAL A 230 6.65 29.60 19.11
CA VAL A 230 7.11 30.60 18.17
C VAL A 230 5.90 31.15 17.44
N ASN A 231 5.66 32.44 17.64
CA ASN A 231 4.62 33.22 16.99
C ASN A 231 4.63 32.97 15.47
N SER A 232 3.56 32.35 14.95
CA SER A 232 3.33 32.15 13.53
C SER A 232 2.96 33.46 12.84
N THR A 233 3.91 34.35 12.64
CA THR A 233 3.83 35.36 11.59
C THR A 233 4.31 34.74 10.28
N GLY A 234 3.38 34.23 9.47
CA GLY A 234 3.58 34.05 8.02
C GLY A 234 4.22 32.75 7.50
N LYS A 235 4.18 31.62 8.24
CA LYS A 235 4.57 30.31 7.68
C LYS A 235 3.38 29.68 6.94
N GLY A 236 3.58 29.28 5.69
CA GLY A 236 2.56 28.58 4.89
C GLY A 236 2.07 27.33 5.61
N GLN A 237 0.77 27.06 5.53
CA GLN A 237 0.18 25.88 6.14
C GLN A 237 0.85 24.60 5.60
N GLU A 238 1.18 23.67 6.50
CA GLU A 238 1.71 22.35 6.12
C GLU A 238 0.74 21.62 5.17
N ARG A 239 1.27 20.78 4.28
CA ARG A 239 0.48 19.93 3.38
C ARG A 239 1.04 18.51 3.36
N TYR A 240 0.30 17.63 2.70
CA TYR A 240 0.73 16.28 2.42
C TYR A 240 1.73 16.25 1.26
N ASN A 241 2.63 15.27 1.31
CA ASN A 241 3.56 14.98 0.22
C ASN A 241 3.03 13.87 -0.70
N LEU A 242 2.25 12.94 -0.13
CA LEU A 242 1.68 11.80 -0.83
C LEU A 242 0.29 11.49 -0.28
N ILE A 243 -0.64 11.25 -1.19
CA ILE A 243 -1.99 10.79 -0.89
C ILE A 243 -2.18 9.40 -1.50
N ILE A 244 -2.68 8.48 -0.69
CA ILE A 244 -2.90 7.08 -1.05
C ILE A 244 -4.37 6.77 -0.79
N SER A 245 -4.95 5.91 -1.60
CA SER A 245 -6.25 5.32 -1.27
C SER A 245 -6.40 3.94 -1.90
N ASN A 246 -6.85 3.00 -1.10
CA ASN A 246 -7.53 1.79 -1.55
C ASN A 246 -9.04 1.97 -1.28
N PRO A 247 -9.79 2.70 -2.13
CA PRO A 247 -11.20 2.94 -1.90
C PRO A 247 -12.04 1.71 -2.28
N PRO A 248 -13.30 1.62 -1.81
CA PRO A 248 -14.25 0.67 -2.37
C PRO A 248 -14.37 0.86 -3.88
N TYR A 249 -14.29 -0.22 -4.64
CA TYR A 249 -14.25 -0.18 -6.11
C TYR A 249 -15.11 -1.25 -6.80
N ILE A 250 -15.87 -2.04 -6.03
CA ILE A 250 -16.72 -3.11 -6.56
C ILE A 250 -18.09 -2.52 -6.92
N ALA A 251 -18.58 -2.84 -8.12
CA ALA A 251 -19.91 -2.45 -8.54
C ALA A 251 -21.00 -3.25 -7.80
N HIS A 252 -22.18 -2.66 -7.58
CA HIS A 252 -23.31 -3.38 -6.96
C HIS A 252 -23.71 -4.66 -7.73
N SER A 253 -23.55 -4.65 -9.05
CA SER A 253 -23.81 -5.79 -9.94
C SER A 253 -22.84 -6.96 -9.73
N GLU A 254 -21.62 -6.69 -9.27
CA GLU A 254 -20.59 -7.70 -9.04
C GLU A 254 -20.68 -8.32 -7.63
N TYR A 255 -21.33 -7.63 -6.70
CA TYR A 255 -21.40 -8.04 -5.30
C TYR A 255 -22.03 -9.41 -5.07
N GLU A 256 -23.06 -9.76 -5.85
CA GLU A 256 -23.72 -11.08 -5.77
C GLU A 256 -22.82 -12.23 -6.21
N SER A 257 -21.76 -11.93 -6.99
CA SER A 257 -20.80 -12.91 -7.48
C SER A 257 -19.57 -13.09 -6.57
N LEU A 258 -19.46 -12.27 -5.52
CA LEU A 258 -18.35 -12.36 -4.57
C LEU A 258 -18.37 -13.67 -3.79
N GLU A 259 -17.18 -14.11 -3.39
CA GLU A 259 -17.06 -15.28 -2.52
C GLU A 259 -17.83 -15.06 -1.21
N PRO A 260 -18.50 -16.10 -0.66
CA PRO A 260 -19.24 -15.99 0.60
C PRO A 260 -18.41 -15.43 1.77
N GLU A 261 -17.12 -15.77 1.81
CA GLU A 261 -16.13 -15.26 2.76
C GLU A 261 -16.04 -13.74 2.76
N VAL A 262 -16.20 -13.11 1.60
CA VAL A 262 -16.13 -11.66 1.44
C VAL A 262 -17.51 -11.06 1.68
N ALA A 263 -18.51 -11.50 0.92
CA ALA A 263 -19.85 -10.92 0.93
C ALA A 263 -20.56 -11.03 2.29
N GLN A 264 -20.34 -12.10 3.06
CA GLN A 264 -21.07 -12.33 4.31
C GLN A 264 -20.37 -11.76 5.55
N TRP A 265 -19.07 -11.45 5.46
CA TRP A 265 -18.25 -11.16 6.65
C TRP A 265 -17.58 -9.80 6.65
N GLU A 266 -17.29 -9.23 5.48
CA GLU A 266 -16.70 -7.89 5.36
C GLU A 266 -17.79 -6.83 5.17
N ASP A 267 -17.52 -5.61 5.61
CA ASP A 267 -18.46 -4.49 5.51
C ASP A 267 -18.73 -4.19 4.03
N PRO A 268 -19.99 -4.24 3.55
CA PRO A 268 -20.31 -3.85 2.18
C PRO A 268 -19.81 -2.44 1.84
N LYS A 269 -19.72 -1.52 2.81
CA LYS A 269 -19.17 -0.17 2.60
C LYS A 269 -17.67 -0.14 2.31
N ALA A 270 -16.93 -1.18 2.68
CA ALA A 270 -15.52 -1.33 2.35
C ALA A 270 -15.31 -1.93 0.94
N LEU A 271 -16.38 -2.42 0.30
CA LEU A 271 -16.33 -3.16 -0.96
C LEU A 271 -17.02 -2.37 -2.08
N LEU A 272 -18.25 -1.94 -1.84
CA LEU A 272 -19.16 -1.38 -2.81
C LEU A 272 -18.92 0.11 -3.06
N ALA A 273 -18.94 0.48 -4.33
CA ALA A 273 -18.95 1.87 -4.76
C ALA A 273 -19.97 2.11 -5.88
N ASP A 274 -20.63 3.26 -5.81
CA ASP A 274 -21.54 3.72 -6.84
C ASP A 274 -20.79 4.03 -8.15
N ARG A 275 -21.56 4.22 -9.23
CA ARG A 275 -21.05 4.48 -10.59
C ARG A 275 -20.10 3.38 -11.07
N GLU A 276 -20.55 2.13 -10.97
CA GLU A 276 -19.75 0.96 -11.37
C GLU A 276 -18.39 0.90 -10.66
N GLY A 277 -18.35 1.22 -9.36
CA GLY A 277 -17.12 1.21 -8.59
C GLY A 277 -16.26 2.48 -8.69
N LEU A 278 -16.70 3.51 -9.41
CA LEU A 278 -15.83 4.64 -9.81
C LEU A 278 -16.04 5.94 -9.02
N VAL A 279 -17.02 6.00 -8.11
CA VAL A 279 -17.46 7.27 -7.50
C VAL A 279 -16.36 8.01 -6.71
N PHE A 280 -15.44 7.30 -6.06
CA PHE A 280 -14.45 7.91 -5.17
C PHE A 280 -13.25 8.51 -5.90
N TYR A 281 -12.82 7.94 -7.02
CA TYR A 281 -11.57 8.36 -7.69
C TYR A 281 -11.57 9.83 -8.12
N PRO A 282 -12.61 10.37 -8.81
CA PRO A 282 -12.62 11.78 -9.18
C PRO A 282 -12.63 12.69 -7.95
N ARG A 283 -13.38 12.33 -6.90
CA ARG A 283 -13.46 13.13 -5.67
C ARG A 283 -12.09 13.22 -4.99
N ILE A 284 -11.43 12.10 -4.77
CA ILE A 284 -10.12 12.07 -4.11
C ILE A 284 -9.07 12.78 -4.98
N ALA A 285 -9.07 12.58 -6.30
CA ALA A 285 -8.13 13.24 -7.19
C ALA A 285 -8.24 14.78 -7.14
N HIS A 286 -9.45 15.34 -7.07
CA HIS A 286 -9.65 16.78 -6.91
C HIS A 286 -9.21 17.26 -5.52
N MET A 287 -9.60 16.56 -4.45
CA MET A 287 -9.16 16.90 -3.09
C MET A 287 -7.64 16.87 -2.96
N ALA A 288 -6.97 15.93 -3.63
CA ALA A 288 -5.53 15.81 -3.60
C ALA A 288 -4.81 17.08 -4.08
N MET A 289 -5.38 17.80 -5.04
CA MET A 289 -4.81 19.06 -5.53
C MET A 289 -4.80 20.18 -4.48
N GLU A 290 -5.72 20.14 -3.52
CA GLU A 290 -5.84 21.09 -2.42
C GLU A 290 -4.98 20.67 -1.20
N LEU A 291 -4.87 19.36 -1.01
CA LEU A 291 -4.20 18.71 0.11
C LEU A 291 -2.68 18.57 -0.08
N LEU A 292 -2.19 18.53 -1.32
CA LEU A 292 -0.75 18.42 -1.62
C LEU A 292 -0.06 19.79 -1.56
N HIS A 293 1.25 19.80 -1.26
CA HIS A 293 2.08 21.02 -1.35
C HIS A 293 1.88 21.72 -2.70
N ARG A 294 1.75 23.05 -2.74
CA ARG A 294 1.73 23.75 -4.04
C ARG A 294 3.12 23.66 -4.66
N GLN A 295 3.21 23.23 -5.92
CA GLN A 295 4.40 23.51 -6.71
C GLN A 295 4.52 25.04 -6.79
N PRO A 296 5.72 25.63 -6.63
CA PRO A 296 5.91 27.04 -6.96
C PRO A 296 5.38 27.23 -8.37
N ALA A 297 4.40 28.12 -8.55
CA ALA A 297 3.93 28.45 -9.89
C ALA A 297 5.17 28.79 -10.71
N ASP A 298 5.41 28.07 -11.81
CA ASP A 298 6.44 28.40 -12.77
C ASP A 298 6.35 29.90 -13.01
N SER A 299 7.33 30.65 -12.51
CA SER A 299 7.41 32.09 -12.69
C SER A 299 7.82 32.37 -14.13
N ARG A 300 7.08 31.83 -15.10
CA ARG A 300 7.01 32.38 -16.44
C ARG A 300 6.05 33.55 -16.36
N SER A 301 6.57 34.65 -15.83
CA SER A 301 6.04 35.96 -16.16
C SER A 301 6.01 36.05 -17.69
N SER A 302 4.80 36.06 -18.24
CA SER A 302 4.55 36.60 -19.57
C SER A 302 4.87 38.09 -19.52
N SER A 303 6.14 38.44 -19.67
CA SER A 303 6.60 39.76 -20.03
C SER A 303 6.26 40.01 -21.51
N SER A 304 4.97 40.12 -21.82
CA SER A 304 4.54 40.81 -23.03
C SER A 304 4.25 42.25 -22.65
N SER A 305 5.26 43.09 -22.85
CA SER A 305 5.15 44.53 -22.99
C SER A 305 4.20 44.87 -24.13
N SER A 306 2.94 45.20 -23.81
CA SER A 306 2.03 45.84 -24.75
C SER A 306 2.01 47.34 -24.47
N SER A 307 2.82 48.06 -25.25
CA SER A 307 2.74 49.50 -25.43
C SER A 307 1.41 49.88 -26.08
N SER A 308 0.88 51.01 -25.62
CA SER A 308 -0.33 51.66 -26.06
C SER A 308 -0.23 52.20 -27.50
N SER A 309 -1.23 51.91 -28.32
CA SER A 309 -1.70 52.84 -29.36
C SER A 309 -3.17 52.57 -29.69
N SER A 310 -3.95 53.66 -29.69
CA SER A 310 -5.39 53.74 -29.83
C SER A 310 -5.87 53.54 -31.29
N PRO A 311 -7.19 53.42 -31.55
CA PRO A 311 -7.76 52.65 -32.64
C PRO A 311 -8.01 53.46 -33.91
N THR A 312 -8.09 52.79 -35.05
CA THR A 312 -8.80 53.30 -36.23
C THR A 312 -9.73 52.23 -36.78
N SER A 313 -10.91 52.72 -37.15
CA SER A 313 -12.09 52.03 -37.66
C SER A 313 -11.91 51.52 -39.09
N SER A 314 -12.49 50.36 -39.40
CA SER A 314 -13.30 50.22 -40.62
C SER A 314 -14.14 48.93 -40.60
N SER A 315 -15.38 49.13 -41.02
CA SER A 315 -16.45 48.21 -41.34
C SER A 315 -16.07 47.11 -42.34
N SER A 316 -16.65 45.91 -42.20
CA SER A 316 -17.61 45.37 -43.18
C SER A 316 -17.98 43.89 -42.94
N SER A 317 -19.29 43.63 -42.84
CA SER A 317 -20.06 42.50 -43.39
C SER A 317 -19.67 41.03 -43.12
N SER A 318 -20.59 40.33 -42.43
CA SER A 318 -20.85 38.89 -42.51
C SER A 318 -21.38 38.47 -43.90
N PRO A 319 -21.41 37.17 -44.29
CA PRO A 319 -22.42 36.24 -43.77
C PRO A 319 -21.97 34.77 -43.59
N SER A 320 -22.90 34.02 -43.00
CA SER A 320 -22.94 32.59 -42.65
C SER A 320 -22.67 31.59 -43.78
N SER A 321 -22.19 30.39 -43.43
CA SER A 321 -22.83 29.12 -43.82
C SER A 321 -22.12 27.88 -43.27
N VAL A 322 -22.92 26.93 -42.79
CA VAL A 322 -22.68 25.51 -42.43
C VAL A 322 -23.74 24.72 -43.23
N PRO A 323 -23.69 23.39 -43.51
CA PRO A 323 -22.61 22.39 -43.74
C PRO A 323 -22.78 21.74 -45.17
N PRO A 324 -22.28 20.53 -45.50
CA PRO A 324 -22.94 19.28 -45.08
C PRO A 324 -22.03 18.07 -44.78
N SER A 325 -22.67 17.09 -44.15
CA SER A 325 -22.28 15.72 -43.82
C SER A 325 -21.81 14.90 -45.03
N VAL A 326 -20.89 13.96 -44.81
CA VAL A 326 -20.66 12.81 -45.70
C VAL A 326 -20.55 11.53 -44.87
N VAL A 327 -21.47 10.61 -45.17
CA VAL A 327 -21.48 9.19 -44.84
C VAL A 327 -20.65 8.47 -45.91
N VAL A 328 -19.73 7.58 -45.52
CA VAL A 328 -19.28 6.45 -46.36
C VAL A 328 -18.97 5.26 -45.45
N GLU A 329 -19.81 4.23 -45.53
CA GLU A 329 -19.43 2.84 -45.33
C GLU A 329 -18.58 2.38 -46.52
N ASP A 330 -17.54 1.58 -46.31
CA ASP A 330 -17.52 0.15 -46.66
C ASP A 330 -16.08 -0.42 -46.69
N GLN A 331 -16.05 -1.72 -46.48
CA GLN A 331 -14.98 -2.70 -46.32
C GLN A 331 -13.87 -2.69 -47.38
N ASN A 332 -12.63 -3.01 -46.98
CA ASN A 332 -12.01 -4.31 -47.33
C ASN A 332 -10.65 -4.55 -46.65
N SER A 333 -10.58 -5.67 -45.94
CA SER A 333 -9.55 -6.72 -45.93
C SER A 333 -8.20 -6.48 -46.63
N LYS A 334 -7.09 -6.66 -45.89
CA LYS A 334 -6.11 -7.78 -46.02
C LYS A 334 -4.71 -7.43 -45.47
N ARG A 335 -4.24 -8.34 -44.61
CA ARG A 335 -2.84 -8.76 -44.34
C ARG A 335 -1.80 -7.71 -43.93
N LEU A 336 -1.24 -7.92 -42.73
CA LEU A 336 0.17 -8.29 -42.59
C LEU A 336 0.41 -8.94 -41.22
N THR A 337 0.46 -10.27 -41.23
CA THR A 337 1.11 -11.12 -40.24
C THR A 337 2.61 -10.82 -40.29
N ARG A 338 3.23 -10.47 -39.15
CA ARG A 338 4.68 -10.60 -38.98
C ARG A 338 4.95 -11.70 -37.98
N GLU A 339 5.47 -12.79 -38.53
CA GLU A 339 6.02 -13.94 -37.84
C GLU A 339 7.21 -13.52 -36.96
N LEU A 340 7.28 -14.13 -35.78
CA LEU A 340 8.40 -14.02 -34.85
C LEU A 340 9.56 -14.91 -35.33
N ASP A 341 10.77 -14.38 -35.24
CA ASP A 341 12.04 -15.00 -35.62
C ASP A 341 12.38 -16.22 -34.71
N PRO A 342 12.71 -17.41 -35.23
CA PRO A 342 12.91 -18.62 -34.44
C PRO A 342 14.33 -18.78 -33.87
N ARG A 343 14.87 -17.75 -33.19
CA ARG A 343 16.21 -17.81 -32.55
C ARG A 343 16.31 -17.23 -31.13
N THR A 344 15.22 -17.24 -30.37
CA THR A 344 15.24 -16.78 -28.95
C THR A 344 14.55 -17.78 -28.01
N LEU A 345 14.80 -19.08 -28.22
CA LEU A 345 14.23 -20.18 -27.42
C LEU A 345 15.26 -21.26 -27.03
N GLU A 346 16.52 -20.88 -26.83
CA GLU A 346 17.53 -21.76 -26.21
C GLU A 346 18.44 -20.94 -25.28
N ARG A 347 18.07 -20.85 -24.00
CA ARG A 347 18.97 -20.59 -22.86
C ARG A 347 18.26 -20.71 -21.50
N ILE A 348 17.47 -21.77 -21.35
CA ILE A 348 17.04 -22.29 -20.05
C ILE A 348 17.41 -23.77 -20.06
N ASP A 349 18.66 -24.06 -19.69
CA ASP A 349 19.10 -25.33 -19.11
C ASP A 349 20.61 -25.24 -18.89
N SER A 350 20.99 -24.98 -17.66
CA SER A 350 22.26 -25.34 -16.99
C SER A 350 22.60 -24.28 -15.94
N LEU A 351 22.55 -24.70 -14.67
CA LEU A 351 23.56 -24.48 -13.62
C LEU A 351 22.89 -24.68 -12.25
N ASP A 352 22.54 -25.93 -11.97
CA ASP A 352 22.60 -26.50 -10.63
C ASP A 352 23.96 -27.19 -10.51
N HIS A 353 24.82 -26.72 -9.60
CA HIS A 353 25.73 -27.48 -8.72
C HIS A 353 26.88 -26.58 -8.23
N ASP A 354 27.29 -26.86 -6.99
CA ASP A 354 28.48 -26.38 -6.24
C ASP A 354 28.28 -25.08 -5.44
N GLU A 355 28.57 -24.98 -4.15
CA GLU A 355 29.26 -25.90 -3.24
C GLU A 355 29.00 -25.49 -1.78
N GLN A 356 28.82 -26.50 -0.92
CA GLN A 356 28.88 -26.40 0.52
C GLN A 356 30.34 -26.39 0.98
N GLN A 357 30.87 -25.27 1.48
CA GLN A 357 31.95 -25.30 2.47
C GLN A 357 32.24 -23.91 3.01
N TYR A 358 31.87 -23.63 4.27
CA TYR A 358 32.70 -22.83 5.18
C TYR A 358 32.31 -23.17 6.62
N HIS A 359 33.06 -24.10 7.20
CA HIS A 359 33.06 -24.38 8.62
C HIS A 359 33.99 -23.39 9.34
N SER A 360 33.53 -22.96 10.52
CA SER A 360 34.30 -22.63 11.74
C SER A 360 35.55 -21.77 11.60
N ASP A 361 35.48 -20.54 12.12
CA ASP A 361 36.25 -20.10 13.29
C ASP A 361 35.88 -18.64 13.61
N ASN A 362 35.43 -18.36 14.83
CA ASN A 362 36.27 -17.66 15.82
C ASN A 362 35.42 -17.23 17.04
N SER A 363 35.79 -17.78 18.19
CA SER A 363 35.42 -17.32 19.51
C SER A 363 36.10 -16.00 19.89
N ASN A 364 35.45 -15.23 20.78
CA ASN A 364 35.96 -14.06 21.52
C ASN A 364 36.23 -12.76 20.73
N SER A 365 35.38 -11.74 20.93
CA SER A 365 35.82 -10.55 21.67
C SER A 365 34.63 -9.67 22.09
N ASN A 366 34.65 -9.32 23.37
CA ASN A 366 33.91 -8.20 23.93
C ASN A 366 34.57 -6.88 23.46
N HIS A 367 33.76 -5.83 23.32
CA HIS A 367 34.10 -4.41 23.11
C HIS A 367 34.39 -3.93 21.67
N ASN A 368 33.37 -3.38 21.01
CA ASN A 368 33.41 -2.03 20.39
C ASN A 368 32.08 -1.70 19.68
N SER A 369 31.10 -1.13 20.39
CA SER A 369 29.82 -0.70 19.80
C SER A 369 29.93 0.54 18.89
N ASP A 370 31.01 1.32 19.00
CA ASP A 370 31.17 2.57 18.26
C ASP A 370 31.83 2.41 16.88
N ASN A 371 32.66 1.38 16.68
CA ASN A 371 33.30 1.13 15.38
C ASN A 371 32.35 0.44 14.39
N SER A 372 31.46 -0.43 14.86
CA SER A 372 30.44 -1.06 14.01
C SER A 372 29.45 -0.03 13.46
N ARG A 373 29.10 0.97 14.26
CA ARG A 373 28.18 2.04 13.87
C ARG A 373 28.76 2.97 12.82
N ARG A 374 30.05 3.35 12.96
CA ARG A 374 30.78 4.13 11.95
C ARG A 374 31.04 3.35 10.65
N ALA A 375 31.23 2.03 10.73
CA ALA A 375 31.37 1.20 9.53
C ALA A 375 30.07 1.16 8.73
N GLN A 376 28.93 1.02 9.44
CA GLN A 376 27.60 1.04 8.86
C GLN A 376 27.24 2.41 8.25
N GLU A 377 27.57 3.51 8.93
CA GLU A 377 27.40 4.88 8.42
C GLU A 377 28.27 5.17 7.18
N ASN A 378 29.47 4.57 7.08
CA ASN A 378 30.35 4.73 5.92
C ASN A 378 29.95 3.86 4.72
N GLU A 379 29.40 2.67 4.96
CA GLU A 379 28.81 1.83 3.90
C GLU A 379 27.54 2.49 3.34
N GLU A 380 26.63 2.99 4.19
CA GLU A 380 25.44 3.74 3.76
C GLU A 380 25.82 5.00 2.94
N ALA A 381 26.85 5.74 3.36
CA ALA A 381 27.31 6.92 2.63
C ALA A 381 27.94 6.60 1.27
N ALA A 382 28.63 5.46 1.14
CA ALA A 382 29.23 5.02 -0.12
C ALA A 382 28.17 4.50 -1.11
N GLU A 383 27.14 3.81 -0.60
CA GLU A 383 25.97 3.40 -1.39
C GLU A 383 25.18 4.63 -1.89
N ASP A 384 25.01 5.65 -1.05
CA ASP A 384 24.33 6.90 -1.41
C ASP A 384 25.01 7.66 -2.58
N GLU A 385 26.34 7.67 -2.63
CA GLU A 385 27.10 8.31 -3.73
C GLU A 385 26.99 7.55 -5.06
N ASP A 386 26.93 6.22 -5.02
CA ASP A 386 26.82 5.38 -6.22
C ASP A 386 25.40 5.39 -6.79
N VAL A 387 24.39 5.43 -5.91
CA VAL A 387 22.97 5.63 -6.27
C VAL A 387 22.78 7.02 -6.89
N GLU A 388 23.43 8.07 -6.37
CA GLU A 388 23.35 9.42 -6.94
C GLU A 388 23.96 9.50 -8.35
N ARG A 389 25.11 8.86 -8.56
CA ARG A 389 25.77 8.81 -9.87
C ARG A 389 24.92 8.06 -10.90
N THR A 390 24.26 7.00 -10.47
CA THR A 390 23.34 6.21 -11.31
C THR A 390 22.05 6.99 -11.60
N TRP A 391 21.49 7.70 -10.60
CA TRP A 391 20.29 8.52 -10.73
C TRP A 391 20.48 9.75 -11.63
N ARG A 392 21.62 10.46 -11.53
CA ARG A 392 21.92 11.64 -12.37
C ARG A 392 22.08 11.27 -13.85
N ASN A 393 22.65 10.09 -14.12
CA ASN A 393 23.09 9.65 -15.45
C ASN A 393 22.15 8.64 -16.13
N GLY A 394 21.09 8.18 -15.45
CA GLY A 394 20.07 7.29 -16.03
C GLY A 394 19.17 7.98 -17.08
N PRO A 395 18.44 7.20 -17.91
CA PRO A 395 17.48 7.71 -18.87
C PRO A 395 16.48 8.70 -18.25
N GLU A 396 16.01 9.70 -19.01
CA GLU A 396 15.09 10.73 -18.50
C GLU A 396 13.75 10.15 -18.00
N LEU A 397 13.35 8.96 -18.48
CA LEU A 397 12.20 8.20 -17.99
C LEU A 397 12.45 7.51 -16.62
N ASP A 398 13.70 7.25 -16.24
CA ASP A 398 14.08 6.60 -14.97
C ASP A 398 14.33 7.61 -13.83
N ARG A 399 14.18 8.91 -14.12
CA ARG A 399 14.03 9.93 -13.08
C ARG A 399 12.64 9.80 -12.47
N VAL A 400 12.44 8.77 -11.64
CA VAL A 400 11.18 8.53 -10.93
C VAL A 400 10.94 9.70 -9.99
N LYS A 401 10.22 10.70 -10.50
CA LYS A 401 9.71 11.83 -9.74
C LYS A 401 8.73 11.28 -8.70
N ILE A 402 8.77 11.89 -7.52
CA ILE A 402 8.06 11.49 -6.30
C ILE A 402 6.56 11.26 -6.62
N PRO A 403 6.02 10.06 -6.36
CA PRO A 403 4.57 9.83 -6.41
C PRO A 403 3.86 10.80 -5.46
N GLU A 404 2.82 11.49 -5.94
CA GLU A 404 2.02 12.40 -5.11
C GLU A 404 0.61 11.85 -4.87
N LEU A 405 0.13 10.96 -5.75
CA LEU A 405 -1.15 10.28 -5.64
C LEU A 405 -1.01 8.80 -6.03
N VAL A 406 -1.54 7.89 -5.22
CA VAL A 406 -1.60 6.45 -5.53
C VAL A 406 -3.02 5.95 -5.26
N PHE A 407 -3.64 5.35 -6.27
CA PHE A 407 -4.92 4.66 -6.15
C PHE A 407 -4.77 3.17 -6.39
N GLU A 408 -5.32 2.34 -5.51
CA GLU A 408 -5.64 0.96 -5.87
C GLU A 408 -6.91 0.91 -6.73
N ILE A 409 -6.92 0.03 -7.73
CA ILE A 409 -8.05 -0.20 -8.64
C ILE A 409 -8.43 -1.67 -8.69
N GLY A 410 -9.71 -1.94 -8.96
CA GLY A 410 -10.26 -3.29 -9.07
C GLY A 410 -9.82 -4.07 -10.32
N GLY A 411 -9.19 -3.40 -11.29
CA GLY A 411 -8.55 -4.06 -12.43
C GLY A 411 -8.49 -3.23 -13.70
N ASP A 412 -8.10 -3.87 -14.81
CA ASP A 412 -7.80 -3.21 -16.08
C ASP A 412 -8.96 -2.38 -16.65
N HIS A 413 -10.20 -2.80 -16.42
CA HIS A 413 -11.41 -2.12 -16.88
C HIS A 413 -11.58 -0.70 -16.31
N GLN A 414 -10.94 -0.39 -15.17
CA GLN A 414 -11.01 0.94 -14.54
C GLN A 414 -9.86 1.88 -14.98
N VAL A 415 -8.82 1.34 -15.63
CA VAL A 415 -7.57 2.08 -15.92
C VAL A 415 -7.83 3.36 -16.70
N ASP A 416 -8.58 3.28 -17.79
CA ASP A 416 -8.82 4.43 -18.67
C ASP A 416 -9.57 5.54 -17.95
N PHE A 417 -10.65 5.19 -17.24
CA PHE A 417 -11.46 6.15 -16.52
C PHE A 417 -10.69 6.81 -15.37
N VAL A 418 -10.07 6.01 -14.50
CA VAL A 418 -9.34 6.53 -13.33
C VAL A 418 -8.15 7.37 -13.77
N SER A 419 -7.42 6.93 -14.81
CA SER A 419 -6.32 7.72 -15.37
C SER A 419 -6.81 9.04 -15.96
N ALA A 420 -7.96 9.05 -16.64
CA ALA A 420 -8.55 10.28 -17.17
C ALA A 420 -8.98 11.23 -16.03
N ALA A 421 -9.61 10.71 -14.97
CA ALA A 421 -10.02 11.50 -13.80
C ALA A 421 -8.80 12.12 -13.09
N VAL A 422 -7.72 11.36 -12.92
CA VAL A 422 -6.46 11.85 -12.34
C VAL A 422 -5.83 12.94 -13.22
N ARG A 423 -5.81 12.77 -14.55
CA ARG A 423 -5.34 13.83 -15.48
C ARG A 423 -6.21 15.08 -15.43
N GLN A 424 -7.54 14.91 -15.39
CA GLN A 424 -8.49 16.01 -15.35
C GLN A 424 -8.36 16.84 -14.06
N ALA A 425 -8.03 16.20 -12.93
CA ALA A 425 -7.75 16.90 -11.68
C ALA A 425 -6.48 17.77 -11.75
N GLY A 426 -5.53 17.45 -12.62
CA GLY A 426 -4.32 18.26 -12.86
C GLY A 426 -3.00 17.52 -12.73
N PHE A 427 -3.01 16.20 -12.53
CA PHE A 427 -1.80 15.38 -12.54
C PHE A 427 -1.34 15.14 -13.97
N ARG A 428 -0.22 15.76 -14.37
CA ARG A 428 0.28 15.71 -15.77
C ARG A 428 0.88 14.36 -16.14
N ARG A 429 1.39 13.63 -15.15
CA ARG A 429 2.02 12.32 -15.35
C ARG A 429 1.23 11.27 -14.58
N VAL A 430 0.73 10.30 -15.31
CA VAL A 430 -0.08 9.19 -14.79
C VAL A 430 0.53 7.90 -15.28
N GLN A 431 0.88 7.03 -14.35
CA GLN A 431 1.44 5.70 -14.60
C GLN A 431 0.46 4.64 -14.10
N VAL A 432 0.50 3.47 -14.72
CA VAL A 432 -0.22 2.28 -14.27
C VAL A 432 0.80 1.32 -13.71
N TRP A 433 0.65 0.94 -12.45
CA TRP A 433 1.43 -0.14 -11.86
C TRP A 433 0.66 -1.44 -11.99
N LYS A 434 1.37 -2.45 -12.48
CA LYS A 434 0.84 -3.80 -12.66
C LYS A 434 1.51 -4.77 -11.69
N ASP A 435 0.80 -5.83 -11.35
CA ASP A 435 1.34 -6.97 -10.61
C ASP A 435 2.20 -7.88 -11.51
N LEU A 436 2.80 -8.91 -10.91
CA LEU A 436 3.56 -9.94 -11.63
C LEU A 436 2.75 -10.74 -12.67
N ALA A 437 1.41 -10.69 -12.61
CA ALA A 437 0.52 -11.31 -13.58
C ALA A 437 0.10 -10.33 -14.70
N ASP A 438 0.77 -9.18 -14.82
CA ASP A 438 0.53 -8.11 -15.79
C ASP A 438 -0.87 -7.46 -15.69
N ARG A 439 -1.54 -7.59 -14.52
CA ARG A 439 -2.83 -6.95 -14.25
C ARG A 439 -2.61 -5.57 -13.63
N ALA A 440 -3.35 -4.57 -14.10
CA ALA A 440 -3.29 -3.24 -13.49
C ALA A 440 -3.84 -3.26 -12.05
N ARG A 441 -3.03 -2.75 -11.11
CA ARG A 441 -3.36 -2.67 -9.67
C ARG A 441 -3.40 -1.26 -9.14
N CYS A 442 -2.54 -0.38 -9.64
CA CYS A 442 -2.55 1.01 -9.19
C CYS A 442 -2.47 2.02 -10.31
N ILE A 443 -3.10 3.17 -10.08
CA ILE A 443 -2.87 4.40 -10.84
C ILE A 443 -2.05 5.35 -9.99
N VAL A 444 -0.89 5.76 -10.52
CA VAL A 444 0.06 6.63 -9.82
C VAL A 444 0.17 7.97 -10.53
N GLY A 445 -0.13 9.05 -9.81
CA GLY A 445 -0.15 10.43 -10.29
C GLY A 445 1.00 11.27 -9.75
N ALA A 446 1.54 12.14 -10.60
CA ALA A 446 2.44 13.22 -10.23
C ALA A 446 2.15 14.46 -11.08
N ARG A 447 2.23 15.66 -10.48
CA ARG A 447 1.98 16.92 -11.17
C ARG A 447 3.10 17.31 -12.15
#